data_AF-A0A2J7ZT29-F1
#
_entry.id   AF-A0A2J7ZT29-F1
#
_cell.length_a   1.000
_cell.length_b   1.000
_cell.length_c   1.000
_cell.angle_alpha   90.00
_cell.angle_beta   90.00
_cell.angle_gamma   90.00
#
_symmetry.space_group_name_H-M   'P 1'
#
loop_
_entity.id
_entity.type
_entity.pdbx_description
1 polymer ?
#
loop_
_entity_poly.entity_id
_entity_poly.type
_entity_poly.pdbx_seq_one_letter_code
_entity_poly.pdbx_strand_id
1 'polypeptide(L)'
;MAYSDSGDGCYDFVCPAESQAAIKDAWEFLKNDLKNTTEDGSKDWDHAIFSCFDNIPLCVAVMLCPSWGSCISYRNMEYMSGQSCQVSFVSAMAAGALCLGPCHYAVIRGRFRAKYGLKGSPCCDCFCGCCLGPCALCSDTNQLMESQGIKVPWLNLKKGGGGGSPAKVSPAK
;
A
#
# COMPACT_ATOMS: atom_id res chain seq x y z
N MET A 1 21.09 25.80 6.12
CA MET A 1 20.01 26.34 6.97
C MET A 1 20.12 25.63 8.31
N ALA A 2 20.16 26.36 9.43
CA ALA A 2 20.00 25.74 10.74
C ALA A 2 18.49 25.48 10.95
N TYR A 3 18.14 24.29 11.46
CA TYR A 3 16.76 23.97 11.84
C TYR A 3 16.45 24.57 13.21
N SER A 4 15.17 24.79 13.53
CA SER A 4 14.77 25.28 14.85
C SER A 4 15.02 24.21 15.91
N ASP A 5 15.51 24.59 17.09
CA ASP A 5 15.64 23.71 18.28
C ASP A 5 14.27 23.29 18.88
N SER A 6 13.22 23.25 18.06
CA SER A 6 11.94 22.63 18.40
C SER A 6 11.94 21.18 17.94
N GLY A 7 11.17 20.32 18.61
CA GLY A 7 11.00 18.92 18.17
C GLY A 7 10.51 18.81 16.72
N ASP A 8 9.72 19.79 16.26
CA ASP A 8 9.21 19.87 14.89
C ASP A 8 10.27 20.34 13.87
N GLY A 9 11.30 21.08 14.31
CA GLY A 9 12.33 21.62 13.39
C GLY A 9 13.19 20.54 12.75
N CYS A 10 13.52 19.48 13.51
CA CYS A 10 14.23 18.32 12.98
C CYS A 10 13.35 17.53 12.01
N TYR A 11 12.07 17.38 12.34
CA TYR A 11 11.08 16.72 11.50
C TYR A 11 10.90 17.42 10.15
N ASP A 12 10.73 18.74 10.17
CA ASP A 12 10.56 19.56 8.97
C ASP A 12 11.81 19.62 8.10
N PHE A 13 12.99 19.49 8.71
CA PHE A 13 14.25 19.42 7.98
C PHE A 13 14.46 18.07 7.29
N VAL A 14 14.15 16.96 7.97
CA VAL A 14 14.40 15.60 7.46
C VAL A 14 13.33 15.18 6.44
N CYS A 15 12.08 15.60 6.64
CA CYS A 15 10.94 15.13 5.87
C CYS A 15 10.48 16.17 4.84
N PRO A 16 10.52 15.86 3.53
CA PRO A 16 9.93 16.72 2.51
C PRO A 16 8.48 17.05 2.83
N ALA A 17 8.06 18.30 2.62
CA ALA A 17 6.72 18.79 2.95
C ALA A 17 5.59 17.87 2.44
N GLU A 18 5.74 17.34 1.22
CA GLU A 18 4.75 16.46 0.59
C GLU A 18 4.63 15.08 1.26
N SER A 19 5.67 14.63 1.99
CA SER A 19 5.67 13.38 2.75
C SER A 19 5.25 13.52 4.21
N GLN A 20 5.19 14.76 4.72
CA GLN A 20 4.96 14.98 6.15
C GLN A 20 3.60 14.47 6.63
N ALA A 21 2.56 14.54 5.81
CA ALA A 21 1.25 13.98 6.17
C ALA A 21 1.33 12.45 6.30
N ALA A 22 1.95 11.78 5.33
CA ALA A 22 2.10 10.32 5.32
C ALA A 22 2.93 9.80 6.51
N ILE A 23 3.94 10.55 6.93
CA ILE A 23 4.78 10.19 8.08
C ILE A 23 4.04 10.41 9.39
N LYS A 24 3.28 11.51 9.52
CA LYS A 24 2.40 11.75 10.68
C LYS A 24 1.37 10.63 10.82
N ASP A 25 0.71 10.26 9.72
CA ASP A 25 -0.25 9.14 9.70
C ASP A 25 0.42 7.82 10.14
N ALA A 26 1.61 7.52 9.62
CA ALA A 26 2.35 6.30 9.99
C ALA A 26 2.79 6.30 11.46
N TRP A 27 3.14 7.48 12.01
CA TRP A 27 3.50 7.64 13.42
C TRP A 27 2.28 7.50 14.35
N GLU A 28 1.14 8.08 13.98
CA GLU A 28 -0.12 7.88 14.72
C GLU A 28 -0.55 6.42 14.70
N PHE A 29 -0.45 5.77 13.54
CA PHE A 29 -0.69 4.33 13.41
C PHE A 29 0.20 3.52 14.36
N LEU A 30 1.50 3.81 14.39
CA LEU A 30 2.44 3.12 15.28
C LEU A 30 2.02 3.22 16.75
N LYS A 31 1.61 4.42 17.20
CA LYS A 31 1.23 4.69 18.59
C LYS A 31 -0.10 4.05 18.97
N ASN A 32 -1.10 4.17 18.09
CA ASN A 32 -2.49 3.92 18.45
C ASN A 32 -3.00 2.57 17.92
N ASP A 33 -2.55 2.16 16.73
CA ASP A 33 -3.18 1.08 15.95
C ASP A 33 -2.31 -0.16 15.81
N LEU A 34 -1.00 -0.09 16.02
CA LEU A 34 -0.12 -1.26 15.83
C LEU A 34 -0.53 -2.48 16.68
N LYS A 35 -1.05 -2.23 17.89
CA LYS A 35 -1.54 -3.29 18.80
C LYS A 35 -2.99 -3.67 18.55
N ASN A 36 -3.69 -2.98 17.65
CA ASN A 36 -5.08 -3.23 17.35
C ASN A 36 -5.20 -4.48 16.46
N THR A 37 -5.69 -5.55 17.06
CA THR A 37 -5.99 -6.82 16.38
C THR A 37 -7.46 -6.96 16.04
N THR A 38 -8.27 -5.93 16.27
CA THR A 38 -9.69 -5.92 15.89
C THR A 38 -9.79 -6.06 14.38
N GLU A 39 -10.58 -7.02 13.93
CA GLU A 39 -10.86 -7.18 12.51
C GLU A 39 -11.98 -6.22 12.10
N ASP A 40 -11.70 -5.41 11.08
CA ASP A 40 -12.70 -4.57 10.42
C ASP A 40 -13.06 -5.16 9.06
N GLY A 41 -14.25 -4.84 8.54
CA GLY A 41 -14.74 -5.30 7.25
C GLY A 41 -15.55 -6.59 7.34
N SER A 42 -16.38 -6.85 6.32
CA SER A 42 -17.26 -8.02 6.27
C SER A 42 -17.01 -8.92 5.06
N LYS A 43 -16.32 -8.41 4.04
CA LYS A 43 -15.99 -9.11 2.81
C LYS A 43 -14.60 -9.73 2.90
N ASP A 44 -14.43 -10.97 2.44
CA ASP A 44 -13.09 -11.56 2.30
C ASP A 44 -12.31 -10.93 1.13
N TRP A 45 -10.99 -11.03 1.17
CA TRP A 45 -10.13 -10.59 0.05
C TRP A 45 -10.40 -11.46 -1.18
N ASP A 46 -10.66 -10.83 -2.34
CA ASP A 46 -10.80 -11.58 -3.60
C ASP A 46 -9.46 -12.24 -3.97
N HIS A 47 -8.36 -11.58 -3.61
CA HIS A 47 -7.00 -12.12 -3.68
C HIS A 47 -6.34 -12.09 -2.30
N ALA A 48 -6.19 -13.27 -1.67
CA ALA A 48 -5.53 -13.41 -0.37
C ALA A 48 -4.05 -13.02 -0.41
N ILE A 49 -3.39 -12.90 0.74
CA ILE A 49 -1.99 -12.46 0.83
C ILE A 49 -1.05 -13.34 -0.02
N PHE A 50 -1.32 -14.64 -0.11
CA PHE A 50 -0.52 -15.57 -0.94
C PHE A 50 -1.08 -15.79 -2.35
N SER A 51 -2.03 -14.97 -2.83
CA SER A 51 -2.50 -15.00 -4.23
C SER A 51 -1.45 -14.52 -5.24
N CYS A 52 -0.20 -14.27 -4.80
CA CYS A 52 0.92 -14.09 -5.70
C CYS A 52 1.19 -15.35 -6.57
N PHE A 53 0.78 -16.55 -6.14
CA PHE A 53 0.84 -17.77 -6.95
C PHE A 53 -0.18 -17.81 -8.09
N ASP A 54 -1.30 -17.07 -7.97
CA ASP A 54 -2.30 -16.96 -9.04
C ASP A 54 -1.76 -16.12 -10.21
N ASN A 55 -0.73 -15.31 -9.94
CA ASN A 55 -0.11 -14.39 -10.88
C ASN A 55 1.42 -14.44 -10.78
N ILE A 56 1.98 -15.57 -11.20
CA ILE A 56 3.43 -15.84 -11.15
C ILE A 56 4.26 -14.75 -11.85
N PRO A 57 3.91 -14.24 -13.05
CA PRO A 57 4.70 -13.21 -13.69
C PRO A 57 4.78 -11.92 -12.86
N LEU A 58 3.67 -11.51 -12.24
CA LEU A 58 3.65 -10.37 -11.32
C LEU A 58 4.49 -10.64 -10.07
N CYS A 59 4.34 -11.82 -9.48
CA CYS A 59 5.10 -12.24 -8.30
C CYS A 59 6.61 -12.20 -8.55
N VAL A 60 7.07 -12.75 -9.68
CA VAL A 60 8.47 -12.72 -10.10
C VAL A 60 8.94 -11.29 -10.34
N ALA A 61 8.13 -10.45 -10.99
CA ALA A 61 8.45 -9.04 -11.22
C ALA A 61 8.62 -8.26 -9.91
N VAL A 62 7.73 -8.47 -8.94
CA VAL A 62 7.78 -7.78 -7.64
C VAL A 62 8.94 -8.28 -6.78
N MET A 63 9.21 -9.59 -6.77
CA MET A 63 10.27 -10.17 -5.92
C MET A 63 11.68 -10.02 -6.48
N LEU A 64 11.88 -10.22 -7.79
CA LEU A 64 13.21 -10.26 -8.39
C LEU A 64 13.66 -8.90 -8.96
N CYS A 65 12.73 -7.96 -9.15
CA CYS A 65 13.03 -6.64 -9.68
C CYS A 65 12.51 -5.54 -8.73
N PRO A 66 13.33 -5.10 -7.76
CA PRO A 66 12.91 -4.10 -6.77
C PRO A 66 12.44 -2.78 -7.39
N SER A 67 12.99 -2.37 -8.53
CA SER A 67 12.56 -1.18 -9.26
C SER A 67 11.16 -1.34 -9.87
N TRP A 68 10.81 -2.53 -10.35
CA TRP A 68 9.45 -2.79 -10.84
C TRP A 68 8.45 -2.93 -9.69
N GLY A 69 8.82 -3.65 -8.63
CA GLY A 69 8.00 -3.75 -7.43
C GLY A 69 7.68 -2.38 -6.84
N SER A 70 8.65 -1.48 -6.76
CA SER A 70 8.44 -0.12 -6.27
C SER A 70 7.52 0.69 -7.18
N CYS A 71 7.72 0.65 -8.51
CA CYS A 71 6.82 1.30 -9.47
C CYS A 71 5.35 0.82 -9.32
N ILE A 72 5.14 -0.49 -9.18
CA ILE A 72 3.80 -1.06 -8.99
C ILE A 72 3.21 -0.60 -7.65
N SER A 73 4.02 -0.60 -6.59
CA SER A 73 3.62 -0.14 -5.25
C SER A 73 3.14 1.32 -5.28
N TYR A 74 3.93 2.25 -5.82
CA TYR A 74 3.57 3.67 -5.80
C TYR A 74 2.37 3.99 -6.67
N ARG A 75 2.18 3.24 -7.75
CA ARG A 75 0.97 3.35 -8.55
C ARG A 75 -0.26 2.86 -7.78
N ASN A 76 -0.17 1.72 -7.09
CA ASN A 76 -1.27 1.23 -6.25
C ASN A 76 -1.60 2.24 -5.14
N MET A 77 -0.58 2.86 -4.54
CA MET A 77 -0.73 3.94 -3.57
C MET A 77 -1.39 5.19 -4.16
N GLU A 78 -1.03 5.59 -5.39
CA GLU A 78 -1.69 6.69 -6.11
C GLU A 78 -3.20 6.42 -6.28
N TYR A 79 -3.60 5.22 -6.68
CA TYR A 79 -5.02 4.86 -6.80
C TYR A 79 -5.80 4.92 -5.48
N MET A 80 -5.12 4.79 -4.34
CA MET A 80 -5.76 4.78 -3.03
C MET A 80 -5.66 6.12 -2.30
N SER A 81 -4.61 6.89 -2.54
CA SER A 81 -4.37 8.18 -1.90
C SER A 81 -4.84 9.37 -2.74
N GLY A 82 -5.03 9.19 -4.04
CA GLY A 82 -5.28 10.29 -4.99
C GLY A 82 -4.06 11.18 -5.24
N GLN A 83 -2.92 10.89 -4.59
CA GLN A 83 -1.66 11.60 -4.77
C GLN A 83 -0.91 11.03 -5.97
N SER A 84 -0.04 11.84 -6.58
CA SER A 84 0.78 11.37 -7.69
C SER A 84 1.74 10.25 -7.26
N CYS A 85 2.20 9.44 -8.22
CA CYS A 85 3.18 8.38 -7.96
C CYS A 85 4.49 8.93 -7.39
N GLN A 86 4.89 10.16 -7.73
CA GLN A 86 6.07 10.83 -7.19
C GLN A 86 5.90 11.11 -5.70
N VAL A 87 4.74 11.63 -5.28
CA VAL A 87 4.44 11.89 -3.87
C VAL A 87 4.39 10.59 -3.08
N SER A 88 3.80 9.54 -3.66
CA SER A 88 3.78 8.20 -3.07
C SER A 88 5.20 7.62 -2.90
N PHE A 89 6.08 7.82 -3.89
CA PHE A 89 7.49 7.42 -3.80
C PHE A 89 8.21 8.14 -2.66
N VAL A 90 8.14 9.47 -2.63
CA VAL A 90 8.82 10.29 -1.61
C VAL A 90 8.28 9.95 -0.21
N SER A 91 6.98 9.76 -0.07
CA SER A 91 6.34 9.38 1.19
C SER A 91 6.81 8.02 1.70
N ALA A 92 6.83 7.01 0.83
CA ALA A 92 7.29 5.68 1.21
C ALA A 92 8.79 5.64 1.54
N MET A 93 9.62 6.38 0.80
CA MET A 93 11.05 6.50 1.07
C MET A 93 11.32 7.21 2.41
N ALA A 94 10.63 8.32 2.67
CA ALA A 94 10.78 9.06 3.91
C ALA A 94 10.28 8.25 5.12
N ALA A 95 9.12 7.59 5.00
CA ALA A 95 8.64 6.66 6.02
C ALA A 95 9.62 5.49 6.25
N GLY A 96 10.18 4.93 5.19
CA GLY A 96 11.19 3.88 5.28
C GLY A 96 12.47 4.33 6.01
N ALA A 97 12.97 5.52 5.71
CA ALA A 97 14.14 6.12 6.36
C ALA A 97 13.93 6.34 7.88
N LEU A 98 12.67 6.51 8.31
CA LEU A 98 12.30 6.67 9.71
C LEU A 98 11.85 5.35 10.39
N CYS A 99 12.07 4.20 9.74
CA CYS A 99 11.62 2.87 10.20
C CYS A 99 10.09 2.74 10.33
N LEU A 100 9.33 3.64 9.69
CA LEU A 100 7.86 3.65 9.65
C LEU A 100 7.30 3.02 8.37
N GLY A 101 8.16 2.45 7.50
CA GLY A 101 7.75 1.84 6.23
C GLY A 101 6.56 0.86 6.36
N PRO A 102 6.61 -0.15 7.27
CA PRO A 102 5.50 -1.06 7.48
C PRO A 102 4.23 -0.39 8.01
N CYS A 103 4.37 0.63 8.87
CA CYS A 103 3.24 1.40 9.40
C CYS A 103 2.58 2.24 8.30
N HIS A 104 3.39 2.89 7.47
CA HIS A 104 2.90 3.62 6.30
C HIS A 104 2.16 2.70 5.33
N TYR A 105 2.73 1.53 5.03
CA TYR A 105 2.05 0.53 4.21
C TYR A 105 0.75 0.05 4.84
N ALA A 106 0.72 -0.16 6.16
CA ALA A 106 -0.50 -0.55 6.89
C ALA A 106 -1.60 0.51 6.82
N VAL A 107 -1.26 1.80 6.90
CA VAL A 107 -2.20 2.90 6.67
C VAL A 107 -2.81 2.82 5.27
N ILE A 108 -1.98 2.62 4.24
CA ILE A 108 -2.47 2.47 2.86
C ILE A 108 -3.35 1.22 2.71
N ARG A 109 -2.95 0.09 3.29
CA ARG A 109 -3.72 -1.17 3.25
C ARG A 109 -5.04 -1.06 4.03
N GLY A 110 -5.07 -0.29 5.11
CA GLY A 110 -6.31 0.09 5.81
C GLY A 110 -7.26 0.89 4.91
N ARG A 111 -6.74 1.78 4.05
CA ARG A 111 -7.55 2.47 3.03
C ARG A 111 -8.11 1.48 1.99
N PHE A 112 -7.36 0.44 1.61
CA PHE A 112 -7.86 -0.64 0.77
C PHE A 112 -9.03 -1.37 1.43
N ARG A 113 -8.88 -1.75 2.71
CA ARG A 113 -9.94 -2.40 3.48
C ARG A 113 -11.19 -1.54 3.58
N ALA A 114 -11.03 -0.26 3.92
CA ALA A 114 -12.15 0.68 4.02
C ALA A 114 -12.88 0.88 2.67
N LYS A 115 -12.13 0.99 1.57
CA LYS A 115 -12.72 1.24 0.24
C LYS A 115 -13.50 0.04 -0.31
N TYR A 116 -13.05 -1.17 -0.04
CA TYR A 116 -13.65 -2.40 -0.59
C TYR A 116 -14.39 -3.25 0.46
N GLY A 117 -14.49 -2.79 1.71
CA GLY A 117 -15.14 -3.50 2.81
C GLY A 117 -14.43 -4.79 3.23
N LEU A 118 -13.11 -4.86 3.05
CA LEU A 118 -12.32 -6.09 3.21
C LEU A 118 -11.95 -6.36 4.66
N LYS A 119 -12.01 -7.64 5.05
CA LYS A 119 -11.60 -8.12 6.36
C LYS A 119 -10.11 -7.91 6.62
N GLY A 120 -9.75 -7.53 7.83
CA GLY A 120 -8.36 -7.52 8.30
C GLY A 120 -8.19 -6.64 9.52
N SER A 121 -6.99 -6.57 10.06
CA SER A 121 -6.67 -5.75 11.22
C SER A 121 -5.41 -4.90 10.97
N PRO A 122 -5.30 -3.72 11.61
CA PRO A 122 -4.11 -2.88 11.53
C PRO A 122 -2.81 -3.64 11.83
N CYS A 123 -2.79 -4.42 12.91
CA CYS A 123 -1.61 -5.20 13.29
C CYS A 123 -1.19 -6.19 12.17
N CYS A 124 -2.16 -6.87 11.57
CA CYS A 124 -1.91 -7.81 10.46
C CYS A 124 -1.39 -7.07 9.22
N ASP A 125 -1.93 -5.90 8.89
CA ASP A 125 -1.49 -5.10 7.75
C ASP A 125 -0.02 -4.65 7.91
N CYS A 126 0.38 -4.24 9.13
CA CYS A 126 1.76 -3.89 9.43
C CYS A 126 2.70 -5.10 9.33
N PHE A 127 2.29 -6.26 9.84
CA PHE A 127 3.05 -7.49 9.69
C PHE A 127 3.22 -7.90 8.22
N CYS A 128 2.15 -7.76 7.43
CA CYS A 128 2.19 -8.01 5.99
C CYS A 128 3.18 -7.08 5.29
N GLY A 129 3.19 -5.79 5.63
CA GLY A 129 4.16 -4.83 5.09
C GLY A 129 5.61 -5.16 5.46
N CYS A 130 5.84 -5.70 6.66
CA CYS A 130 7.17 -6.04 7.16
C CYS A 130 7.72 -7.35 6.59
N CYS A 131 6.93 -8.43 6.64
CA CYS A 131 7.41 -9.79 6.38
C CYS A 131 6.92 -10.36 5.04
N LEU A 132 5.82 -9.84 4.49
CA LEU A 132 5.14 -10.38 3.31
C LEU A 132 4.96 -9.33 2.22
N GLY A 133 5.78 -8.27 2.22
CA GLY A 133 5.63 -7.11 1.34
C GLY A 133 5.39 -7.46 -0.13
N PRO A 134 6.19 -8.34 -0.76
CA PRO A 134 5.97 -8.75 -2.15
C PRO A 134 4.62 -9.42 -2.39
N CYS A 135 4.22 -10.32 -1.50
CA CYS A 135 2.97 -11.08 -1.60
C CYS A 135 1.76 -10.17 -1.37
N ALA A 136 1.84 -9.32 -0.35
CA ALA A 136 0.83 -8.30 -0.04
C ALA A 136 0.66 -7.30 -1.21
N LEU A 137 1.77 -6.88 -1.85
CA LEU A 137 1.72 -6.04 -3.04
C LEU A 137 1.08 -6.75 -4.24
N CYS A 138 1.33 -8.05 -4.42
CA CYS A 138 0.65 -8.83 -5.47
C CYS A 138 -0.86 -8.92 -5.22
N SER A 139 -1.26 -9.20 -3.97
CA SER A 139 -2.66 -9.20 -3.53
C SER A 139 -3.36 -7.87 -3.85
N ASP A 140 -2.75 -6.74 -3.46
CA ASP A 140 -3.29 -5.40 -3.74
C ASP A 140 -3.39 -5.11 -5.25
N THR A 141 -2.35 -5.48 -5.99
CA THR A 141 -2.31 -5.26 -7.44
C THR A 141 -3.38 -6.08 -8.15
N ASN A 142 -3.53 -7.36 -7.82
CA ASN A 142 -4.55 -8.22 -8.41
C ASN A 142 -5.97 -7.68 -8.10
N GLN A 143 -6.21 -7.26 -6.86
CA GLN A 143 -7.46 -6.63 -6.44
C GLN A 143 -7.78 -5.38 -7.29
N LEU A 144 -6.77 -4.54 -7.56
CA LEU A 144 -6.90 -3.36 -8.44
C LEU A 144 -7.10 -3.73 -9.91
N MET A 145 -6.44 -4.77 -10.41
CA MET A 145 -6.62 -5.27 -11.77
C MET A 145 -8.06 -5.74 -11.99
N GLU A 146 -8.64 -6.45 -11.04
CA GLU A 146 -10.02 -6.96 -11.14
C GLU A 146 -11.08 -5.87 -10.93
N SER A 147 -10.94 -5.06 -9.88
CA SER A 147 -11.96 -4.06 -9.51
C SER A 147 -11.95 -2.81 -10.40
N GLN A 148 -10.78 -2.36 -10.85
CA GLN A 148 -10.60 -1.10 -11.60
C GLN A 148 -10.17 -1.32 -13.06
N GLY A 149 -9.79 -2.55 -13.44
CA GLY A 149 -9.26 -2.81 -14.78
C GLY A 149 -7.88 -2.19 -15.02
N ILE A 150 -7.13 -1.92 -13.95
CA ILE A 150 -5.79 -1.35 -14.01
C ILE A 150 -4.86 -2.34 -14.71
N LYS A 151 -4.10 -1.89 -15.71
CA LYS A 151 -3.11 -2.74 -16.41
C LYS A 151 -1.73 -2.43 -15.89
N VAL A 152 -1.00 -3.39 -15.33
CA VAL A 152 0.44 -3.26 -15.06
C VAL A 152 1.19 -3.22 -16.40
N PRO A 153 1.90 -2.13 -16.74
CA PRO A 153 2.65 -2.04 -17.99
C PRO A 153 3.66 -3.20 -18.09
N TRP A 154 3.85 -3.75 -19.29
CA TRP A 154 4.81 -4.81 -19.60
C TRP A 154 4.53 -6.20 -18.99
N LEU A 155 3.55 -6.31 -18.09
CA LEU A 155 3.00 -7.56 -17.55
C LEU A 155 1.55 -7.73 -18.03
N ASN A 156 1.38 -7.96 -19.34
CA ASN A 156 0.06 -8.27 -19.92
C ASN A 156 -0.33 -9.71 -19.57
N LEU A 157 -0.94 -9.88 -18.40
CA LEU A 157 -1.52 -11.15 -17.99
C LEU A 157 -2.84 -11.35 -18.73
N LYS A 158 -2.93 -12.43 -19.51
CA LYS A 158 -4.20 -12.83 -20.12
C LYS A 158 -5.21 -13.13 -19.02
N LYS A 159 -6.44 -12.68 -19.23
CA LYS A 159 -7.62 -13.04 -18.44
C LYS A 159 -7.78 -14.56 -18.45
N GLY A 160 -7.38 -15.24 -17.38
CA GLY A 160 -7.86 -16.58 -17.08
C GLY A 160 -9.36 -16.49 -16.84
N GLY A 161 -10.15 -17.18 -17.65
CA GLY A 161 -11.61 -17.09 -17.62
C GLY A 161 -12.23 -17.72 -16.38
N GLY A 162 -13.33 -17.11 -15.92
CA GLY A 162 -14.29 -17.73 -15.00
C GLY A 162 -14.43 -17.00 -13.66
N GLY A 163 -15.44 -16.14 -13.55
CA GLY A 163 -15.85 -15.50 -12.29
C GLY A 163 -16.36 -14.09 -12.53
N GLY A 164 -17.58 -13.79 -12.08
CA GLY A 164 -18.31 -12.57 -12.45
C GLY A 164 -17.64 -11.27 -11.99
N SER A 165 -17.65 -10.25 -12.86
CA SER A 165 -17.18 -8.90 -12.52
C SER A 165 -17.91 -8.36 -11.28
N PRO A 166 -17.18 -7.95 -10.21
CA PRO A 166 -17.74 -7.04 -9.24
C PRO A 166 -17.84 -5.62 -9.84
N ALA A 167 -18.80 -4.86 -9.34
CA ALA A 167 -19.14 -3.52 -9.82
C ALA A 167 -17.93 -2.56 -9.77
N LYS A 168 -17.75 -1.76 -10.84
CA LYS A 168 -16.74 -0.70 -10.91
C LYS A 168 -16.99 0.32 -9.79
N VAL A 169 -16.05 0.43 -8.85
CA VAL A 169 -16.06 1.48 -7.82
C VAL A 169 -15.23 2.65 -8.33
N SER A 170 -15.79 3.86 -8.41
CA SER A 170 -15.06 5.05 -8.89
C SER A 170 -13.81 5.38 -8.05
N PRO A 171 -12.80 6.04 -8.63
CA PRO A 171 -11.67 6.57 -7.88
C PRO A 171 -12.15 7.54 -6.78
N ALA A 172 -11.46 7.52 -5.64
CA ALA A 172 -11.72 8.48 -4.57
C ALA A 172 -11.38 9.88 -5.09
N LYS A 173 -12.29 10.82 -4.87
CA LYS A 173 -12.21 12.21 -5.31
C LYS A 173 -11.64 13.07 -4.20
#